data_AF-A0A0B5EYY4-F1
#
_entry.id   AF-A0A0B5EYY4-F1
#
_cell.length_a   1.000
_cell.length_b   1.000
_cell.length_c   1.000
_cell.angle_alpha   90.00
_cell.angle_beta   90.00
_cell.angle_gamma   90.00
#
_symmetry.space_group_name_H-M   'P 1'
#
loop_
_entity.id
_entity.type
_entity.pdbx_description
1 polymer ?
#
loop_
_entity_poly.entity_id
_entity_poly.type
_entity_poly.pdbx_seq_one_letter_code
_entity_poly.pdbx_strand_id
1 'polypeptide(L)'
;MHAVRLIAEGDSLLFPAAVRSLAARYAGGGPAGAGWAGDGLTDREAEVLRLMARGLSNAEIAARLFVGTETVKTHVSAVLAKLGARDRTQAVIAAYESGFVTPA
;
A
#
# COMPACT_ATOMS: atom_id res chain seq x y z
N MET A 1 8.74 -22.17 12.03
CA MET A 1 8.08 -22.64 10.80
C MET A 1 6.57 -22.54 10.97
N HIS A 2 5.97 -21.36 10.78
CA HIS A 2 4.52 -21.12 10.80
C HIS A 2 4.29 -19.77 10.10
N ALA A 3 3.36 -19.54 9.19
CA ALA A 3 2.56 -20.37 8.30
C ALA A 3 2.14 -19.40 7.18
N VAL A 4 2.32 -19.77 5.91
CA VAL A 4 1.80 -18.98 4.78
C VAL A 4 0.30 -19.25 4.73
N ARG A 5 -0.51 -18.30 5.21
CA ARG A 5 -1.97 -18.38 5.10
C ARG A 5 -2.43 -17.53 3.93
N LEU A 6 -2.72 -18.21 2.82
CA LEU A 6 -3.56 -17.73 1.74
C LEU A 6 -5.05 -17.83 2.16
N ILE A 7 -5.89 -17.05 1.45
CA ILE A 7 -7.38 -17.09 1.38
C ILE A 7 -8.06 -16.21 2.48
N ALA A 8 -8.97 -15.24 2.22
CA ALA A 8 -9.93 -15.00 1.13
C ALA A 8 -10.14 -13.48 0.87
N GLU A 9 -10.65 -13.13 -0.31
CA GLU A 9 -11.38 -11.87 -0.62
C GLU A 9 -10.79 -10.55 -0.09
N GLY A 10 -9.76 -10.03 -0.75
CA GLY A 10 -9.47 -8.58 -0.77
C GLY A 10 -9.08 -7.89 0.55
N ASP A 11 -9.19 -8.54 1.71
CA ASP A 11 -9.02 -7.90 3.02
C ASP A 11 -7.71 -8.26 3.72
N SER A 12 -6.95 -9.23 3.20
CA SER A 12 -5.61 -9.51 3.70
C SER A 12 -4.72 -10.22 2.69
N LEU A 13 -4.16 -9.46 1.74
CA LEU A 13 -2.83 -9.82 1.25
C LEU A 13 -1.85 -9.47 2.36
N LEU A 14 -1.69 -10.39 3.32
CA LEU A 14 -0.54 -10.40 4.21
C LEU A 14 0.68 -10.58 3.31
N PHE A 15 1.23 -9.46 2.86
CA PHE A 15 2.55 -9.46 2.28
C PHE A 15 3.51 -10.00 3.33
N PRO A 16 4.16 -11.15 3.07
CA PRO A 16 5.24 -11.60 3.92
C PRO A 16 6.26 -10.47 4.00
N ALA A 17 6.82 -10.20 5.19
CA ALA A 17 7.86 -9.20 5.37
C ALA A 17 9.01 -9.34 4.35
N ALA A 18 9.23 -10.56 3.85
CA ALA A 18 10.14 -10.87 2.76
C ALA A 18 9.84 -10.12 1.44
N VAL A 19 8.57 -9.95 1.05
CA VAL A 19 8.21 -9.24 -0.18
C VAL A 19 8.44 -7.73 -0.03
N ARG A 20 8.16 -7.16 1.15
CA ARG A 20 8.51 -5.76 1.46
C ARG A 20 10.03 -5.55 1.41
N SER A 21 10.80 -6.47 1.99
CA SER A 21 12.27 -6.42 1.96
C SER A 21 12.83 -6.55 0.54
N LEU A 22 12.20 -7.38 -0.31
CA LEU A 22 12.59 -7.53 -1.70
C LEU A 22 12.28 -6.26 -2.51
N ALA A 23 11.07 -5.71 -2.39
CA ALA A 23 10.69 -4.46 -3.07
C ALA A 23 11.59 -3.29 -2.65
N ALA A 24 11.86 -3.16 -1.35
CA ALA A 24 12.78 -2.14 -0.82
C ALA A 24 14.20 -2.22 -1.41
N ARG A 25 14.68 -3.43 -1.73
CA ARG A 25 16.00 -3.64 -2.36
C ARG A 25 16.06 -3.19 -3.81
N TYR A 26 14.94 -3.17 -4.52
CA TYR A 26 14.86 -2.74 -5.92
C TYR A 26 14.43 -1.28 -6.09
N ALA A 27 13.84 -0.66 -5.06
CA ALA A 27 13.42 0.74 -5.07
C ALA A 27 14.56 1.78 -5.17
N GLY A 28 15.83 1.39 -4.98
CA GLY A 28 16.97 2.31 -4.92
C GLY A 28 17.51 2.83 -6.27
N GLY A 29 16.78 2.68 -7.39
CA GLY A 29 17.32 2.93 -8.73
C GLY A 29 16.57 3.91 -9.64
N GLY A 30 15.48 4.53 -9.18
CA GLY A 30 14.69 5.46 -10.00
C GLY A 30 15.20 6.91 -9.93
N PRO A 31 15.22 7.67 -11.04
CA PRO A 31 15.64 9.07 -11.00
C PRO A 31 14.71 9.89 -10.10
N ALA A 32 15.27 10.48 -9.04
CA ALA A 32 14.62 11.50 -8.23
C ALA A 32 14.29 12.70 -9.14
N GLY A 33 13.03 12.83 -9.57
CA GLY A 33 12.57 13.93 -10.40
C GLY A 33 11.53 13.60 -11.47
N ALA A 34 11.27 12.32 -11.76
CA ALA A 34 10.04 11.94 -12.46
C ALA A 34 8.91 11.96 -11.44
N GLY A 35 7.91 12.82 -11.63
CA GLY A 35 6.78 13.00 -10.70
C GLY A 35 6.22 11.67 -10.20
N TRP A 36 6.00 11.59 -8.89
CA TRP A 36 5.53 10.36 -8.28
C TRP A 36 4.10 10.11 -8.74
N ALA A 37 3.77 8.86 -9.10
CA ALA A 37 2.41 8.47 -9.49
C ALA A 37 1.34 8.85 -8.44
N GLY A 38 1.73 9.11 -7.20
CA GLY A 38 0.85 9.59 -6.14
C GLY A 38 0.77 11.11 -5.96
N ASP A 39 1.35 11.93 -6.85
CA ASP A 39 1.23 13.39 -6.83
C ASP A 39 -0.24 13.89 -6.93
N GLY A 40 -1.19 13.02 -7.31
CA GLY A 40 -2.64 13.29 -7.33
C GLY A 40 -3.45 12.68 -6.17
N LEU A 41 -2.80 12.08 -5.16
CA LEU A 41 -3.48 11.56 -3.98
C LEU A 41 -3.91 12.71 -3.06
N THR A 42 -5.13 12.62 -2.55
CA THR A 42 -5.57 13.42 -1.41
C THR A 42 -4.84 13.00 -0.15
N ASP A 43 -4.84 13.86 0.88
CA ASP A 43 -4.20 13.55 2.17
C ASP A 43 -4.68 12.23 2.77
N ARG A 44 -5.99 11.96 2.66
CA ARG A 44 -6.59 10.73 3.19
C ARG A 44 -6.17 9.49 2.40
N GLU A 45 -6.10 9.57 1.07
CA GLU A 45 -5.62 8.48 0.22
C GLU A 45 -4.14 8.20 0.46
N ALA A 46 -3.32 9.25 0.59
CA ALA A 46 -1.91 9.14 0.94
C ALA A 46 -1.73 8.47 2.31
N GLU A 47 -2.54 8.84 3.30
CA GLU A 47 -2.54 8.18 4.62
C GLU A 47 -2.91 6.69 4.53
N VAL A 48 -3.97 6.34 3.79
CA VAL A 48 -4.37 4.95 3.55
C VAL A 48 -3.24 4.16 2.88
N LEU A 49 -2.57 4.73 1.86
CA LEU A 49 -1.44 4.08 1.18
C LEU A 49 -0.26 3.80 2.14
N ARG A 50 0.07 4.73 3.05
CA ARG A 50 1.11 4.49 4.06
C ARG A 50 0.73 3.34 5.00
N LEU A 51 -0.52 3.26 5.43
CA LEU A 51 -0.99 2.16 6.28
C LEU A 51 -1.04 0.83 5.52
N MET A 52 -1.37 0.86 4.22
CA MET A 52 -1.27 -0.32 3.37
C MET A 52 0.17 -0.84 3.27
N ALA A 53 1.14 0.06 3.10
CA ALA A 53 2.57 -0.27 3.04
C ALA A 53 3.11 -0.84 4.36
N ARG A 54 2.53 -0.39 5.50
CA ARG A 54 2.78 -1.00 6.82
C ARG A 54 2.15 -2.39 6.99
N GLY A 55 1.34 -2.84 6.04
CA GLY A 55 0.74 -4.17 6.01
C GLY A 55 -0.62 -4.29 6.70
N LEU A 56 -1.27 -3.19 7.07
CA LEU A 56 -2.55 -3.21 7.79
C LEU A 56 -3.73 -3.60 6.89
N SER A 57 -4.59 -4.50 7.32
CA SER A 57 -5.88 -4.82 6.70
C SER A 57 -6.83 -3.61 6.67
N ASN A 58 -7.91 -3.68 5.88
CA ASN A 58 -8.90 -2.61 5.82
C ASN A 58 -9.59 -2.37 7.18
N ALA A 59 -9.80 -3.43 7.95
CA ALA A 59 -10.35 -3.35 9.31
C ALA A 59 -9.41 -2.62 10.27
N GLU A 60 -8.11 -2.92 10.22
CA GLU A 60 -7.11 -2.24 11.06
C GLU A 60 -6.94 -0.76 10.65
N ILE A 61 -6.99 -0.47 9.35
CA ILE A 61 -7.00 0.90 8.83
C ILE A 61 -8.25 1.65 9.32
N ALA A 62 -9.42 1.02 9.21
CA ALA A 62 -10.69 1.61 9.64
C ALA A 62 -10.68 1.96 11.13
N ALA A 63 -10.20 1.03 11.97
CA ALA A 63 -10.03 1.25 13.40
C ALA A 63 -9.07 2.40 13.70
N ARG A 64 -7.95 2.50 12.96
CA ARG A 64 -6.94 3.55 13.17
C ARG A 64 -7.39 4.92 12.70
N LEU A 65 -8.20 4.99 11.65
CA LEU A 65 -8.72 6.22 11.07
C LEU A 65 -10.09 6.63 11.63
N PHE A 66 -10.66 5.83 12.53
CA PHE A 66 -11.99 6.02 13.13
C PHE A 66 -13.10 6.17 12.07
N VAL A 67 -13.10 5.29 11.08
CA VAL A 67 -14.09 5.24 9.99
C VAL A 67 -14.62 3.82 9.77
N GLY A 68 -15.62 3.66 8.90
CA GLY A 68 -16.12 2.33 8.49
C GLY A 68 -15.18 1.61 7.52
N THR A 69 -15.22 0.28 7.53
CA THR A 69 -14.45 -0.58 6.60
C THR A 69 -14.77 -0.30 5.14
N GLU A 70 -16.05 -0.08 4.80
CA GLU A 70 -16.48 0.29 3.44
C GLU A 70 -15.92 1.65 2.99
N THR A 71 -15.73 2.60 3.91
CA THR A 71 -15.05 3.87 3.63
C THR A 71 -13.59 3.64 3.27
N VAL A 72 -12.91 2.74 3.99
CA VAL A 72 -11.52 2.36 3.66
C VAL A 72 -11.45 1.69 2.29
N LYS A 73 -12.35 0.74 1.98
CA LYS A 73 -12.41 0.09 0.65
C LYS A 73 -12.54 1.12 -0.47
N THR A 74 -13.38 2.14 -0.27
CA THR A 74 -13.52 3.26 -1.22
C THR A 74 -12.20 4.00 -1.43
N HIS A 75 -11.50 4.35 -0.35
CA HIS A 75 -10.19 5.00 -0.45
C HIS A 75 -9.13 4.10 -1.10
N VAL A 76 -9.11 2.80 -0.79
CA VAL A 76 -8.19 1.85 -1.43
C VAL A 76 -8.45 1.80 -2.93
N SER A 77 -9.70 1.65 -3.37
CA SER A 77 -10.05 1.67 -4.79
C SER A 77 -9.61 2.96 -5.49
N ALA A 78 -9.80 4.12 -4.85
CA ALA A 78 -9.36 5.40 -5.38
C ALA A 78 -7.82 5.48 -5.49
N VAL A 79 -7.08 5.00 -4.48
CA VAL A 79 -5.62 4.90 -4.53
C VAL A 79 -5.17 4.01 -5.69
N LEU A 80 -5.76 2.82 -5.83
CA LEU A 80 -5.41 1.89 -6.92
C LEU A 80 -5.62 2.53 -8.28
N ALA A 81 -6.79 3.15 -8.49
CA ALA A 81 -7.10 3.84 -9.74
C ALA A 81 -6.12 4.98 -10.04
N LYS A 82 -5.81 5.83 -9.05
CA LYS A 82 -4.90 6.98 -9.22
C LYS A 82 -3.46 6.56 -9.48
N LEU A 83 -3.00 5.46 -8.87
CA LEU A 83 -1.67 4.92 -9.10
C LEU A 83 -1.57 4.04 -10.36
N GLY A 84 -2.69 3.77 -11.04
CA GLY A 84 -2.74 2.76 -12.11
C GLY A 84 -2.37 1.35 -11.62
N ALA A 85 -2.55 1.08 -10.33
CA ALA A 85 -2.22 -0.18 -9.71
C ALA A 85 -3.40 -1.16 -9.84
N ARG A 86 -3.14 -2.36 -10.34
CA ARG A 86 -4.15 -3.41 -10.52
C ARG A 86 -4.61 -4.03 -9.21
N ASP A 87 -3.75 -3.97 -8.20
CA ASP A 87 -3.98 -4.56 -6.89
C ASP A 87 -3.21 -3.79 -5.81
N ARG A 88 -3.57 -4.06 -4.56
CA ARG A 88 -2.91 -3.53 -3.37
C ARG A 88 -1.40 -3.78 -3.39
N THR A 89 -0.97 -4.87 -4.01
CA THR A 89 0.42 -5.25 -4.02
C THR A 89 1.26 -4.30 -4.84
N GLN A 90 0.81 -4.03 -6.05
CA GLN A 90 1.43 -3.10 -6.95
C GLN A 90 1.43 -1.67 -6.38
N ALA A 91 0.36 -1.24 -5.71
CA ALA A 91 0.32 0.07 -5.07
C ALA A 91 1.39 0.25 -3.98
N VAL A 92 1.60 -0.78 -3.16
CA VAL A 92 2.65 -0.75 -2.12
C VAL A 92 4.05 -0.75 -2.75
N ILE A 93 4.28 -1.51 -3.82
CA ILE A 93 5.55 -1.50 -4.55
C ILE A 93 5.84 -0.11 -5.12
N ALA A 94 4.86 0.50 -5.80
CA ALA A 94 4.98 1.85 -6.35
C ALA A 94 5.28 2.90 -5.28
N ALA A 95 4.69 2.76 -4.09
CA ALA A 95 5.00 3.62 -2.94
C ALA A 95 6.44 3.51 -2.46
N TYR A 96 7.05 2.32 -2.51
CA TYR A 96 8.47 2.14 -2.18
C TYR A 96 9.39 2.64 -3.30
N GLU A 97 9.14 2.28 -4.56
CA GLU A 97 9.96 2.66 -5.71
C GLU A 97 10.03 4.18 -5.93
N SER A 98 8.96 4.89 -5.58
CA SER A 98 8.91 6.35 -5.64
C SER A 98 9.55 7.07 -4.45
N GLY A 99 9.92 6.34 -3.40
CA GLY A 99 10.36 6.93 -2.13
C GLY A 99 9.24 7.55 -1.29
N PHE A 100 7.96 7.41 -1.69
CA PHE A 100 6.83 7.89 -0.88
C PHE A 100 6.76 7.19 0.49
N VAL A 101 7.11 5.90 0.53
CA VAL A 101 7.34 5.15 1.77
C VAL A 101 8.80 4.72 1.80
N THR A 102 9.51 5.13 2.84
CA THR A 102 10.81 4.59 3.16
C THR A 102 10.66 3.42 4.14
N PRO A 103 11.37 2.29 3.93
CA PRO A 103 11.48 1.26 4.95
C PRO A 103 12.11 1.88 6.21
N ALA A 104 11.52 1.59 7.38
CA ALA A 104 12.14 1.89 8.66
C ALA A 104 13.17 0.82 9.03
#